data_AF-A0A9W7IPN5-F1
#
_entry.id   AF-A0A9W7IPN5-F1
#
_cell.length_a   1.000
_cell.length_b   1.000
_cell.length_c   1.000
_cell.angle_alpha   90.00
_cell.angle_beta   90.00
_cell.angle_gamma   90.00
#
_symmetry.space_group_name_H-M   'P 1'
#
loop_
_entity.id
_entity.type
_entity.pdbx_description
1 polymer ?
#
loop_
_entity_poly.entity_id
_entity_poly.type
_entity_poly.pdbx_seq_one_letter_code
_entity_poly.pdbx_strand_id
1 'polypeptide(L)'
;MAVSPCLSGNDQKKHWWLTNRKVVDKYIKDARSLILTQDQTEIVSALNLLDAALALSPRLETALELKARSLLYLRRFREVADMLQDYIPSLKISGDDSGSVSSDNSSQHLSRERVKLLPSDNSLSDSPGRDPSFKCFSISELKKKVMAGLWSNCEKEGQWRYLILGQACCHLGLMEDAMVLLQTGKRLASAAFRRKSVSLSEDSFSDISTAATTPPSTPPRNPTPFSESENISQLLSHIKLLIRRRTAAIAALDAGLYSEAIRHFSKIVDGRRPAPQGFLAECYMQRASAYKALGRIAESISDCNKTLALDPTCSQALDTRASLFETIRCLPDCLHDLEHLKLLYNTILRDRKLPGPVWKRHYVRYREIPGKLCALTNKIQQLKQRVASGETGNVDYYALIGLRRGCSRSELDRAHLLLCLRHKPDKATNFIERCEFADDRDLDSVKDRAKMSALLLYRLIQKGHSNVMATIIDEEETEKQRKKAAAALQAAQAAIQVQQTQYSITKPEPETSTNVSCCNENKATTTTTTTGSNTNVFQGVFCRDLAVVGNLLSQVGFNRPLPVKYEALSC
;
A
#
# COMPACT_ATOMS: atom_id res chain seq x y z
N MET A 1 -55.32 -50.19 -28.10
CA MET A 1 -54.25 -50.42 -27.10
C MET A 1 -53.15 -49.42 -27.37
N ALA A 2 -52.56 -48.80 -26.34
CA ALA A 2 -51.44 -47.88 -26.51
C ALA A 2 -50.11 -48.63 -26.37
N VAL A 3 -49.24 -48.52 -27.37
CA VAL A 3 -47.86 -49.03 -27.30
C VAL A 3 -46.93 -47.86 -26.99
N SER A 4 -46.78 -47.56 -25.70
CA SER A 4 -45.78 -46.60 -25.23
C SER A 4 -44.39 -47.22 -25.38
N PRO A 5 -43.47 -46.66 -26.19
CA PRO A 5 -42.12 -47.20 -26.30
C PRO A 5 -41.34 -46.91 -25.01
N CYS A 6 -41.06 -47.97 -24.24
CA CYS A 6 -40.20 -47.90 -23.05
C CYS A 6 -38.74 -47.61 -23.46
N LEU A 7 -38.42 -46.33 -23.67
CA LEU A 7 -37.04 -45.85 -23.81
C LEU A 7 -36.22 -46.31 -22.60
N SER A 8 -35.05 -46.89 -22.85
CA SER A 8 -34.20 -47.37 -21.77
C SER A 8 -33.78 -46.22 -20.83
N GLY A 9 -33.45 -46.54 -19.58
CA GLY A 9 -32.95 -45.55 -18.63
C GLY A 9 -31.65 -44.85 -19.06
N ASN A 10 -30.96 -45.36 -20.09
CA ASN A 10 -29.83 -44.69 -20.73
C ASN A 10 -30.27 -43.74 -21.86
N ASP A 11 -31.36 -44.03 -22.58
CA ASP A 11 -31.82 -43.20 -23.69
C ASP A 11 -32.64 -41.99 -23.22
N GLN A 12 -33.41 -42.13 -22.13
CA GLN A 12 -33.99 -40.98 -21.42
C GLN A 12 -32.88 -40.04 -20.91
N LYS A 13 -31.79 -40.58 -20.34
CA LYS A 13 -30.61 -39.80 -19.95
C LYS A 13 -29.97 -39.11 -21.15
N LYS A 14 -29.69 -39.82 -22.25
CA LYS A 14 -29.15 -39.20 -23.49
C LYS A 14 -30.04 -38.06 -23.98
N HIS A 15 -31.36 -38.25 -24.02
CA HIS A 15 -32.31 -37.24 -24.47
C HIS A 15 -32.33 -36.00 -23.55
N TRP A 16 -32.28 -36.22 -22.23
CA TRP A 16 -32.14 -35.15 -21.23
C TRP A 16 -30.82 -34.37 -21.40
N TRP A 17 -29.68 -35.05 -21.54
CA TRP A 17 -28.37 -34.43 -21.82
C TRP A 17 -28.38 -33.63 -23.13
N LEU A 18 -28.98 -34.16 -24.20
CA LEU A 18 -29.11 -33.48 -25.49
C LEU A 18 -30.03 -32.24 -25.41
N THR A 19 -31.08 -32.31 -24.60
CA THR A 19 -32.02 -31.19 -24.39
C THR A 19 -31.36 -30.08 -23.59
N ASN A 20 -30.73 -30.41 -22.45
CA ASN A 20 -29.99 -29.46 -21.64
C ASN A 20 -28.83 -28.83 -22.42
N ARG A 21 -28.11 -29.60 -23.25
CA ARG A 21 -27.07 -29.06 -24.14
C ARG A 21 -27.63 -28.02 -25.11
N LYS A 22 -28.77 -28.25 -25.76
CA LYS A 22 -29.42 -27.26 -26.64
C LYS A 22 -29.84 -25.99 -25.89
N VAL A 23 -30.33 -26.13 -24.65
CA VAL A 23 -30.70 -24.99 -23.78
C VAL A 23 -29.47 -24.18 -23.39
N VAL A 24 -28.39 -24.84 -22.97
CA VAL A 24 -27.10 -24.23 -22.66
C VAL A 24 -26.49 -23.55 -23.89
N ASP A 25 -26.46 -24.21 -25.05
CA ASP A 25 -25.98 -23.65 -26.32
C ASP A 25 -26.81 -22.43 -26.77
N LYS A 26 -28.09 -22.35 -26.40
CA LYS A 26 -28.90 -21.14 -26.57
C LYS A 26 -28.48 -20.03 -25.60
N TYR A 27 -28.45 -20.29 -24.30
CA TYR A 27 -28.06 -19.28 -23.29
C TYR A 27 -26.67 -18.67 -23.56
N ILE A 28 -25.70 -19.45 -24.05
CA ILE A 28 -24.38 -18.93 -24.48
C ILE A 28 -24.51 -17.94 -25.65
N LYS A 29 -25.38 -18.22 -26.63
CA LYS A 29 -25.57 -17.35 -27.80
C LYS A 29 -26.27 -16.05 -27.40
N ASP A 30 -27.37 -16.17 -26.66
CA ASP A 30 -28.17 -15.04 -26.17
C ASP A 30 -27.30 -14.12 -25.28
N ALA A 31 -26.49 -14.70 -24.39
CA ALA A 31 -25.52 -13.96 -23.58
C ALA A 31 -24.41 -13.30 -24.43
N ARG A 32 -23.92 -13.95 -25.51
CA ARG A 32 -22.94 -13.33 -26.41
C ARG A 32 -23.49 -12.11 -27.15
N SER A 33 -24.75 -12.13 -27.59
CA SER A 33 -25.40 -10.94 -28.16
C SER A 33 -25.47 -9.78 -27.16
N LEU A 34 -25.89 -10.05 -25.93
CA LEU A 34 -26.01 -9.06 -24.84
C LEU A 34 -24.65 -8.56 -24.30
N ILE A 35 -23.53 -9.19 -24.67
CA ILE A 35 -22.18 -8.73 -24.36
C ILE A 35 -21.62 -7.85 -25.50
N LEU A 36 -22.09 -8.05 -26.74
CA LEU A 36 -21.65 -7.28 -27.91
C LEU A 36 -22.20 -5.85 -27.96
N THR A 37 -23.32 -5.58 -27.29
CA THR A 37 -23.92 -4.24 -27.16
C THR A 37 -23.13 -3.32 -26.23
N GLN A 38 -22.35 -3.88 -25.30
CA GLN A 38 -21.52 -3.19 -24.30
C GLN A 38 -22.31 -2.42 -23.22
N ASP A 39 -23.64 -2.52 -23.20
CA ASP A 39 -24.51 -1.87 -22.22
C ASP A 39 -24.51 -2.58 -20.86
N GLN A 40 -24.40 -1.79 -19.78
CA GLN A 40 -24.21 -2.33 -18.43
C GLN A 40 -25.40 -3.19 -17.94
N THR A 41 -26.62 -2.82 -18.32
CA THR A 41 -27.87 -3.54 -18.02
C THR A 41 -28.00 -4.85 -18.80
N GLU A 42 -27.57 -4.85 -20.06
CA GLU A 42 -27.58 -6.04 -20.91
C GLU A 42 -26.51 -7.05 -20.48
N ILE A 43 -25.32 -6.58 -20.07
CA ILE A 43 -24.27 -7.44 -19.52
C ILE A 43 -24.68 -8.05 -18.16
N VAL A 44 -25.45 -7.35 -17.34
CA VAL A 44 -26.08 -7.94 -16.13
C VAL A 44 -27.12 -9.01 -16.53
N SER A 45 -27.89 -8.79 -17.60
CA SER A 45 -28.83 -9.78 -18.13
C SER A 45 -28.11 -11.00 -18.71
N ALA A 46 -26.97 -10.80 -19.37
CA ALA A 46 -26.09 -11.86 -19.87
C ALA A 46 -25.52 -12.72 -18.74
N LEU A 47 -25.15 -12.12 -17.60
CA LEU A 47 -24.72 -12.87 -16.41
C LEU A 47 -25.80 -13.82 -15.90
N ASN A 48 -27.07 -13.39 -15.84
CA ASN A 48 -28.18 -14.25 -15.42
C ASN A 48 -28.35 -15.47 -16.35
N LEU A 49 -28.18 -15.29 -17.66
CA LEU A 49 -28.20 -16.38 -18.65
C LEU A 49 -26.97 -17.32 -18.52
N LEU A 50 -25.79 -16.76 -18.24
CA LEU A 50 -24.57 -17.53 -18.00
C LEU A 50 -24.66 -18.34 -16.70
N ASP A 51 -25.28 -17.81 -15.65
CA ASP A 51 -25.51 -18.54 -14.40
C ASP A 51 -26.56 -19.65 -14.58
N ALA A 52 -27.61 -19.43 -15.35
CA ALA A 52 -28.53 -20.50 -15.76
C ALA A 52 -27.83 -21.59 -16.59
N ALA A 53 -26.90 -21.22 -17.48
CA ALA A 53 -26.10 -22.17 -18.25
C ALA A 53 -25.11 -22.96 -17.37
N LEU A 54 -24.46 -22.31 -16.40
CA LEU A 54 -23.51 -22.93 -15.47
C LEU A 54 -24.20 -23.82 -14.44
N ALA A 55 -25.43 -23.51 -14.01
CA ALA A 55 -26.25 -24.40 -13.19
C ALA A 55 -26.55 -25.74 -13.88
N LEU A 56 -26.71 -25.73 -15.22
CA LEU A 56 -26.89 -26.92 -16.04
C LEU A 56 -25.55 -27.59 -16.44
N SER A 57 -24.45 -26.84 -16.51
CA SER A 57 -23.13 -27.34 -16.90
C SER A 57 -21.98 -26.61 -16.17
N PRO A 58 -21.65 -27.00 -14.91
CA PRO A 58 -20.69 -26.25 -14.08
C PRO A 58 -19.24 -26.22 -14.59
N ARG A 59 -18.88 -27.14 -15.51
CA ARG A 59 -17.53 -27.24 -16.10
C ARG A 59 -17.44 -26.64 -17.51
N LEU A 60 -18.40 -25.79 -17.88
CA LEU A 60 -18.45 -25.19 -19.21
C LEU A 60 -17.49 -23.99 -19.31
N GLU A 61 -16.28 -24.28 -19.78
CA GLU A 61 -15.18 -23.33 -20.00
C GLU A 61 -15.61 -22.02 -20.68
N THR A 62 -16.38 -22.12 -21.77
CA THR A 62 -16.80 -20.93 -22.54
C THR A 62 -17.83 -20.06 -21.82
N ALA A 63 -18.60 -20.61 -20.87
CA ALA A 63 -19.52 -19.83 -20.04
C ALA A 63 -18.78 -19.22 -18.83
N LEU A 64 -17.85 -19.95 -18.22
CA LEU A 64 -16.96 -19.43 -17.18
C LEU A 64 -16.11 -18.25 -17.71
N GLU A 65 -15.55 -18.39 -18.91
CA GLU A 65 -14.74 -17.35 -19.56
C GLU A 65 -15.56 -16.09 -19.90
N LEU A 66 -16.78 -16.26 -20.43
CA LEU A 66 -17.69 -15.14 -20.67
C LEU A 66 -18.10 -14.46 -19.35
N LYS A 67 -18.50 -15.23 -18.34
CA LYS A 67 -18.87 -14.72 -17.01
C LYS A 67 -17.72 -13.92 -16.40
N ALA A 68 -16.48 -14.41 -16.50
CA ALA A 68 -15.30 -13.72 -16.01
C ALA A 68 -15.07 -12.37 -16.71
N ARG A 69 -15.20 -12.29 -18.05
CA ARG A 69 -15.09 -11.02 -18.79
C ARG A 69 -16.24 -10.06 -18.45
N SER A 70 -17.48 -10.54 -18.37
CA SER A 70 -18.64 -9.73 -18.00
C SER A 70 -18.50 -9.15 -16.58
N LEU A 71 -18.09 -9.95 -15.59
CA LEU A 71 -17.83 -9.48 -14.24
C LEU A 71 -16.68 -8.45 -14.19
N LEU A 72 -15.60 -8.66 -14.96
CA LEU A 72 -14.49 -7.69 -15.06
C LEU A 72 -14.97 -6.35 -15.64
N TYR A 73 -15.76 -6.37 -16.72
CA TYR A 73 -16.34 -5.17 -17.33
C TYR A 73 -17.25 -4.41 -16.36
N LEU A 74 -18.07 -5.14 -15.59
CA LEU A 74 -18.91 -4.58 -14.53
C LEU A 74 -18.15 -4.18 -13.25
N ARG A 75 -16.81 -4.23 -13.23
CA ARG A 75 -15.94 -4.00 -12.06
C ARG A 75 -16.19 -4.91 -10.84
N ARG A 76 -16.92 -6.02 -11.02
CA ARG A 76 -17.24 -7.01 -9.98
C ARG A 76 -16.05 -7.95 -9.70
N PHE A 77 -14.88 -7.36 -9.46
CA PHE A 77 -13.59 -8.04 -9.34
C PHE A 77 -13.56 -9.07 -8.21
N ARG A 78 -14.30 -8.83 -7.11
CA ARG A 78 -14.44 -9.76 -5.98
C ARG A 78 -14.97 -11.12 -6.45
N GLU A 79 -16.06 -11.12 -7.22
CA GLU A 79 -16.70 -12.34 -7.72
C GLU A 79 -15.85 -13.09 -8.75
N VAL A 80 -15.01 -12.38 -9.53
CA VAL A 80 -14.00 -13.01 -10.41
C VAL A 80 -12.97 -13.77 -9.58
N ALA A 81 -12.51 -13.20 -8.46
CA ALA A 81 -11.55 -13.82 -7.57
C ALA A 81 -12.17 -14.95 -6.73
N ASP A 82 -13.41 -14.82 -6.26
CA ASP A 82 -14.16 -15.91 -5.62
C ASP A 82 -14.32 -17.10 -6.58
N MET A 83 -14.68 -16.86 -7.85
CA MET A 83 -14.89 -17.90 -8.88
C MET A 83 -13.60 -18.63 -9.29
N LEU A 84 -12.43 -18.02 -9.10
CA LEU A 84 -11.13 -18.54 -9.55
C LEU A 84 -10.10 -18.67 -8.41
N GLN A 85 -10.56 -18.71 -7.15
CA GLN A 85 -9.74 -18.66 -5.94
C GLN A 85 -8.58 -19.69 -5.93
N ASP A 86 -8.79 -20.89 -6.48
CA ASP A 86 -7.82 -22.00 -6.50
C ASP A 86 -6.54 -21.67 -7.28
N TYR A 87 -6.58 -20.63 -8.13
CA TYR A 87 -5.46 -20.15 -8.93
C TYR A 87 -4.66 -19.03 -8.24
N ILE A 88 -5.13 -18.47 -7.11
CA ILE A 88 -4.46 -17.40 -6.38
C ILE A 88 -3.24 -17.96 -5.63
N PRO A 89 -1.99 -17.56 -5.97
CA PRO A 89 -0.79 -18.14 -5.35
C PRO A 89 -0.74 -17.99 -3.82
N SER A 90 -1.13 -16.83 -3.29
CA SER A 90 -1.13 -16.55 -1.86
C SER A 90 -2.10 -17.40 -1.04
N LEU A 91 -3.25 -17.82 -1.60
CA LEU A 91 -4.17 -18.75 -0.95
C LEU A 91 -3.62 -20.17 -0.90
N LYS A 92 -2.94 -20.61 -1.98
CA LYS A 92 -2.43 -21.98 -2.05
C LYS A 92 -1.35 -22.28 -0.99
N ILE A 93 -0.55 -21.27 -0.62
CA ILE A 93 0.53 -21.40 0.36
C ILE A 93 -0.01 -21.51 1.80
N SER A 94 -1.18 -20.94 2.11
CA SER A 94 -1.73 -20.95 3.47
C SER A 94 -2.41 -22.26 3.90
N GLY A 95 -2.48 -23.26 3.01
CA GLY A 95 -3.04 -24.59 3.31
C GLY A 95 -2.10 -25.52 4.07
N ASP A 96 -0.78 -25.39 3.87
CA ASP A 96 0.21 -26.39 4.30
C ASP A 96 0.70 -26.21 5.75
N ASP A 97 0.23 -25.18 6.47
CA ASP A 97 0.53 -24.87 7.88
C ASP A 97 -0.08 -25.89 8.90
N SER A 98 -0.47 -27.07 8.42
CA SER A 98 -1.00 -28.20 9.20
C SER A 98 -0.05 -29.42 9.22
N GLY A 99 1.24 -29.15 9.40
CA GLY A 99 2.19 -30.02 10.10
C GLY A 99 2.34 -31.48 9.65
N SER A 100 3.30 -31.73 8.74
CA SER A 100 4.19 -32.89 8.89
C SER A 100 5.60 -32.51 8.46
N VAL A 101 6.61 -33.04 9.15
CA VAL A 101 8.03 -32.75 8.84
C VAL A 101 8.55 -33.83 7.91
N SER A 102 8.74 -33.50 6.64
CA SER A 102 9.67 -34.23 5.78
C SER A 102 10.39 -33.24 4.87
N SER A 103 11.72 -33.25 4.95
CA SER A 103 12.57 -32.63 3.94
C SER A 103 12.65 -33.60 2.77
N ASP A 104 12.32 -33.13 1.56
CA ASP A 104 13.29 -33.20 0.47
C ASP A 104 12.91 -32.27 -0.68
N ASN A 105 13.91 -31.50 -1.14
CA ASN A 105 13.83 -30.77 -2.39
C ASN A 105 14.11 -31.76 -3.53
N SER A 106 13.11 -32.05 -4.39
CA SER A 106 13.43 -32.39 -5.77
C SER A 106 12.39 -31.99 -6.79
N SER A 107 12.90 -31.71 -7.98
CA SER A 107 12.21 -31.09 -9.11
C SER A 107 11.44 -32.08 -9.99
N GLN A 108 10.64 -31.54 -10.92
CA GLN A 108 10.17 -32.21 -12.15
C GLN A 108 9.21 -33.42 -11.98
N HIS A 109 7.91 -33.14 -11.82
CA HIS A 109 6.86 -34.17 -11.93
C HIS A 109 6.17 -34.21 -13.31
N LEU A 110 6.95 -34.14 -14.40
CA LEU A 110 6.49 -34.30 -15.80
C LEU A 110 7.44 -35.20 -16.62
N SER A 111 7.72 -36.41 -16.13
CA SER A 111 8.35 -37.48 -16.94
C SER A 111 8.07 -38.86 -16.36
N ARG A 112 7.05 -39.55 -16.88
CA ARG A 112 6.88 -41.00 -16.66
C ARG A 112 6.37 -41.75 -17.89
N GLU A 113 6.70 -41.26 -19.08
CA GLU A 113 6.63 -42.08 -20.30
C GLU A 113 7.88 -42.97 -20.36
N ARG A 114 7.68 -44.29 -20.25
CA ARG A 114 8.75 -45.26 -20.00
C ARG A 114 9.47 -45.61 -21.30
N VAL A 115 10.52 -44.84 -21.64
CA VAL A 115 11.44 -45.18 -22.73
C VAL A 115 12.09 -46.54 -22.42
N LYS A 116 11.61 -47.59 -23.08
CA LYS A 116 12.33 -48.86 -23.15
C LYS A 116 13.51 -48.67 -24.09
N LEU A 117 14.72 -48.68 -23.54
CA LEU A 117 15.93 -48.90 -24.32
C LEU A 117 15.94 -50.33 -24.90
N LEU A 118 16.73 -50.52 -25.95
CA LEU A 118 16.82 -51.75 -26.72
C LEU A 118 17.34 -52.93 -25.86
N PRO A 119 16.80 -54.14 -26.02
CA PRO A 119 17.58 -55.36 -25.86
C PRO A 119 18.38 -55.62 -27.14
N SER A 120 19.68 -55.88 -27.00
CA SER A 120 20.47 -56.52 -28.05
C SER A 120 20.44 -58.02 -27.82
N ASP A 121 20.18 -58.82 -28.86
CA ASP A 121 20.97 -60.04 -29.10
C ASP A 121 20.81 -60.60 -30.51
N ASN A 122 21.71 -61.50 -30.91
CA ASN A 122 21.98 -61.88 -32.30
C ASN A 122 21.27 -63.16 -32.78
N SER A 123 20.94 -63.22 -34.08
CA SER A 123 21.02 -64.44 -34.90
C SER A 123 20.98 -64.10 -36.41
N LEU A 124 21.66 -64.90 -37.24
CA LEU A 124 21.74 -64.70 -38.69
C LEU A 124 20.78 -65.65 -39.44
N SER A 125 20.14 -65.18 -40.52
CA SER A 125 20.03 -65.97 -41.77
C SER A 125 19.60 -65.11 -42.97
N ASP A 126 20.50 -65.08 -43.95
CA ASP A 126 20.47 -64.65 -45.36
C ASP A 126 19.13 -64.63 -46.15
N SER A 127 18.98 -63.63 -47.05
CA SER A 127 18.49 -63.72 -48.45
C SER A 127 17.77 -62.42 -48.94
N PRO A 128 18.07 -61.87 -50.14
CA PRO A 128 17.53 -60.57 -50.60
C PRO A 128 16.35 -60.68 -51.58
N GLY A 129 15.38 -59.75 -51.52
CA GLY A 129 14.32 -59.69 -52.54
C GLY A 129 13.26 -58.57 -52.45
N ARG A 130 13.46 -57.52 -53.27
CA ARG A 130 12.43 -56.68 -53.95
C ARG A 130 11.42 -55.88 -53.10
N ASP A 131 11.55 -54.55 -53.14
CA ASP A 131 10.48 -53.60 -52.77
C ASP A 131 9.20 -53.77 -53.62
N PRO A 132 8.03 -53.47 -53.02
CA PRO A 132 7.04 -52.68 -53.72
C PRO A 132 6.58 -51.45 -52.91
N SER A 133 6.55 -50.29 -53.58
CA SER A 133 6.15 -49.01 -53.01
C SER A 133 4.69 -48.99 -52.52
N PHE A 134 4.47 -48.73 -51.23
CA PHE A 134 3.13 -48.43 -50.69
C PHE A 134 3.09 -47.13 -49.89
N LYS A 135 2.00 -46.37 -50.12
CA LYS A 135 1.82 -44.98 -49.68
C LYS A 135 1.67 -44.88 -48.16
N CYS A 136 2.75 -44.56 -47.45
CA CYS A 136 2.66 -44.18 -46.05
C CYS A 136 2.31 -42.69 -45.91
N PHE A 137 1.02 -42.36 -45.78
CA PHE A 137 0.64 -41.14 -45.07
C PHE A 137 1.20 -41.27 -43.66
N SER A 138 2.19 -40.44 -43.32
CA SER A 138 2.95 -40.65 -42.09
C SER A 138 2.04 -40.54 -40.87
N ILE A 139 1.81 -41.67 -40.19
CA ILE A 139 0.96 -41.73 -38.99
C ILE A 139 1.53 -40.83 -37.89
N SER A 140 2.85 -40.56 -37.88
CA SER A 140 3.46 -39.60 -36.95
C SER A 140 3.02 -38.15 -37.21
N GLU A 141 2.67 -37.80 -38.45
CA GLU A 141 2.21 -36.46 -38.85
C GLU A 141 0.71 -36.28 -38.59
N LEU A 142 -0.11 -37.29 -38.89
CA LEU A 142 -1.51 -37.32 -38.46
C LEU A 142 -1.61 -37.33 -36.93
N LYS A 143 -0.78 -38.13 -36.23
CA LYS A 143 -0.68 -38.13 -34.76
C LYS A 143 -0.18 -36.79 -34.23
N LYS A 144 0.77 -36.11 -34.89
CA LYS A 144 1.14 -34.72 -34.55
C LYS A 144 -0.06 -33.78 -34.69
N LYS A 145 -0.80 -33.80 -35.81
CA LYS A 145 -1.98 -32.94 -36.03
C LYS A 145 -3.10 -33.21 -35.01
N VAL A 146 -3.39 -34.48 -34.70
CA VAL A 146 -4.41 -34.88 -33.72
C VAL A 146 -3.99 -34.54 -32.29
N MET A 147 -2.77 -34.90 -31.87
CA MET A 147 -2.25 -34.57 -30.53
C MET A 147 -2.09 -33.05 -30.34
N ALA A 148 -1.65 -32.31 -31.37
CA ALA A 148 -1.65 -30.86 -31.35
C ALA A 148 -3.07 -30.29 -31.24
N GLY A 149 -4.06 -30.87 -31.93
CA GLY A 149 -5.47 -30.52 -31.78
C GLY A 149 -5.96 -30.65 -30.33
N LEU A 150 -5.82 -31.84 -29.76
CA LEU A 150 -6.22 -32.16 -28.38
C LEU A 150 -5.48 -31.33 -27.32
N TRP A 151 -4.14 -31.25 -27.38
CA TRP A 151 -3.37 -30.41 -26.46
C TRP A 151 -3.60 -28.91 -26.67
N SER A 152 -3.93 -28.45 -27.89
CA SER A 152 -4.25 -27.04 -28.11
C SER A 152 -5.54 -26.60 -27.44
N ASN A 153 -6.47 -27.50 -27.12
CA ASN A 153 -7.68 -27.12 -26.39
C ASN A 153 -7.38 -27.05 -24.89
N CYS A 154 -6.84 -28.12 -24.32
CA CYS A 154 -6.56 -28.23 -22.88
C CYS A 154 -5.67 -27.10 -22.33
N GLU A 155 -4.72 -26.56 -23.12
CA GLU A 155 -3.92 -25.40 -22.69
C GLU A 155 -4.52 -24.02 -23.01
N LYS A 156 -5.47 -23.90 -23.95
CA LYS A 156 -6.25 -22.66 -24.12
C LYS A 156 -7.19 -22.45 -22.93
N GLU A 157 -7.79 -23.53 -22.45
CA GLU A 157 -8.73 -23.56 -21.32
C GLU A 157 -8.10 -22.96 -20.03
N GLY A 158 -6.81 -23.16 -19.79
CA GLY A 158 -6.10 -22.55 -18.65
C GLY A 158 -5.76 -21.05 -18.82
N GLN A 159 -5.42 -20.60 -20.03
CA GLN A 159 -4.75 -19.30 -20.25
C GLN A 159 -5.57 -18.09 -19.79
N TRP A 160 -6.86 -18.05 -20.11
CA TRP A 160 -7.72 -16.90 -19.84
C TRP A 160 -7.88 -16.62 -18.34
N ARG A 161 -7.88 -17.69 -17.52
CA ARG A 161 -8.03 -17.60 -16.06
C ARG A 161 -6.92 -16.72 -15.45
N TYR A 162 -5.67 -17.00 -15.79
CA TYR A 162 -4.51 -16.24 -15.29
C TYR A 162 -4.54 -14.77 -15.69
N LEU A 163 -5.07 -14.45 -16.88
CA LEU A 163 -5.15 -13.06 -17.36
C LEU A 163 -6.28 -12.29 -16.67
N ILE A 164 -7.50 -12.83 -16.65
CA ILE A 164 -8.66 -12.15 -16.06
C ILE A 164 -8.56 -12.10 -14.53
N LEU A 165 -8.11 -13.18 -13.88
CA LEU A 165 -7.82 -13.18 -12.44
C LEU A 165 -6.67 -12.22 -12.13
N GLY A 166 -5.62 -12.17 -12.96
CA GLY A 166 -4.52 -11.22 -12.79
C GLY A 166 -4.97 -9.75 -12.85
N GLN A 167 -5.93 -9.42 -13.71
CA GLN A 167 -6.57 -8.10 -13.76
C GLN A 167 -7.46 -7.85 -12.52
N ALA A 168 -8.30 -8.81 -12.13
CA ALA A 168 -9.15 -8.68 -10.93
C ALA A 168 -8.33 -8.55 -9.63
N CYS A 169 -7.31 -9.39 -9.44
CA CYS A 169 -6.35 -9.28 -8.34
C CYS A 169 -5.64 -7.92 -8.33
N CYS A 170 -5.38 -7.32 -9.51
CA CYS A 170 -4.83 -5.97 -9.58
C CYS A 170 -5.79 -4.97 -8.92
N HIS A 171 -7.02 -4.82 -9.41
CA HIS A 171 -7.98 -3.85 -8.87
C HIS A 171 -8.43 -4.16 -7.42
N LEU A 172 -8.29 -5.41 -6.95
CA LEU A 172 -8.45 -5.79 -5.54
C LEU A 172 -7.26 -5.41 -4.63
N GLY A 173 -6.14 -4.94 -5.20
CA GLY A 173 -4.94 -4.54 -4.46
C GLY A 173 -3.88 -5.64 -4.25
N LEU A 174 -4.12 -6.87 -4.71
CA LEU A 174 -3.18 -7.99 -4.63
C LEU A 174 -2.07 -7.88 -5.69
N MET A 175 -1.19 -6.91 -5.54
CA MET A 175 -0.14 -6.61 -6.53
C MET A 175 0.76 -7.81 -6.85
N GLU A 176 1.22 -8.56 -5.85
CA GLU A 176 2.11 -9.71 -6.07
C GLU A 176 1.43 -10.84 -6.83
N ASP A 177 0.22 -11.23 -6.41
CA ASP A 177 -0.54 -12.29 -7.09
C ASP A 177 -0.89 -11.84 -8.51
N ALA A 178 -1.36 -10.61 -8.71
CA ALA A 178 -1.60 -10.01 -10.03
C ALA A 178 -0.33 -10.04 -10.92
N MET A 179 0.83 -9.70 -10.37
CA MET A 179 2.11 -9.74 -11.09
C MET A 179 2.49 -11.16 -11.52
N VAL A 180 2.25 -12.18 -10.69
CA VAL A 180 2.53 -13.58 -11.02
C VAL A 180 1.54 -14.10 -12.05
N LEU A 181 0.25 -13.87 -11.85
CA LEU A 181 -0.85 -14.31 -12.71
C LEU A 181 -0.75 -13.69 -14.12
N LEU A 182 -0.51 -12.38 -14.24
CA LEU A 182 -0.32 -11.74 -15.56
C LEU A 182 0.96 -12.23 -16.26
N GLN A 183 2.01 -12.60 -15.52
CA GLN A 183 3.22 -13.19 -16.10
C GLN A 183 3.02 -14.64 -16.57
N THR A 184 2.31 -15.48 -15.82
CA THR A 184 1.99 -16.84 -16.24
C THR A 184 1.02 -16.83 -17.43
N GLY A 185 -0.05 -16.03 -17.36
CA GLY A 185 -1.00 -15.84 -18.45
C GLY A 185 -0.35 -15.35 -19.74
N LYS A 186 0.54 -14.33 -19.67
CA LYS A 186 1.29 -13.87 -20.85
C LYS A 186 2.26 -14.94 -21.39
N ARG A 187 2.94 -15.69 -20.51
CA ARG A 187 3.85 -16.78 -20.92
C ARG A 187 3.09 -17.89 -21.66
N LEU A 188 1.92 -18.27 -21.15
CA LEU A 188 1.02 -19.25 -21.78
C LEU A 188 0.49 -18.72 -23.12
N ALA A 189 0.06 -17.46 -23.20
CA ALA A 189 -0.35 -16.82 -24.44
C ALA A 189 0.74 -16.86 -25.53
N SER A 190 1.98 -16.51 -25.17
CA SER A 190 3.13 -16.60 -26.10
C SER A 190 3.53 -18.04 -26.44
N ALA A 191 3.16 -19.04 -25.64
CA ALA A 191 3.36 -20.46 -25.97
C ALA A 191 2.24 -21.01 -26.87
N ALA A 192 0.98 -20.62 -26.63
CA ALA A 192 -0.16 -20.95 -27.48
C ALA A 192 -0.02 -20.30 -28.87
N PHE A 193 0.38 -19.03 -28.94
CA PHE A 193 0.63 -18.33 -30.20
C PHE A 193 1.74 -19.00 -31.03
N ARG A 194 2.90 -19.30 -30.42
CA ARG A 194 4.00 -20.00 -31.11
C ARG A 194 3.56 -21.37 -31.63
N ARG A 195 2.82 -22.16 -30.84
CA ARG A 195 2.29 -23.45 -31.32
C ARG A 195 1.27 -23.30 -32.44
N LYS A 196 0.40 -22.29 -32.40
CA LYS A 196 -0.50 -21.98 -33.52
C LYS A 196 0.30 -21.65 -34.78
N SER A 197 1.31 -20.78 -34.67
CA SER A 197 2.20 -20.41 -35.78
C SER A 197 2.93 -21.62 -36.38
N VAL A 198 3.46 -22.52 -35.55
CA VAL A 198 4.16 -23.75 -35.99
C VAL A 198 3.20 -24.82 -36.52
N SER A 199 1.89 -24.70 -36.26
CA SER A 199 0.86 -25.61 -36.78
C SER A 199 0.25 -25.18 -38.13
N LEU A 200 0.63 -24.02 -38.65
CA LEU A 200 0.25 -23.54 -39.97
C LEU A 200 1.27 -24.03 -41.01
N SER A 201 0.77 -24.58 -42.12
CA SER A 201 1.55 -24.83 -43.34
C SER A 201 1.83 -23.53 -44.08
N GLU A 202 2.96 -23.44 -44.79
CA GLU A 202 3.39 -22.19 -45.45
C GLU A 202 2.38 -21.70 -46.51
N ASP A 203 1.69 -22.61 -47.19
CA ASP A 203 0.61 -22.30 -48.16
C ASP A 203 -0.54 -21.44 -47.56
N SER A 204 -0.68 -21.41 -46.23
CA SER A 204 -1.71 -20.64 -45.52
C SER A 204 -1.30 -19.20 -45.17
N PHE A 205 -0.10 -18.74 -45.53
CA PHE A 205 0.31 -17.34 -45.31
C PHE A 205 -0.30 -16.35 -46.32
N SER A 206 -0.83 -16.84 -47.43
CA SER A 206 -1.49 -16.07 -48.49
C SER A 206 -2.59 -15.13 -47.97
N ASP A 207 -3.42 -15.61 -47.05
CA ASP A 207 -4.58 -14.89 -46.49
C ASP A 207 -4.21 -13.77 -45.49
N ILE A 208 -2.94 -13.66 -45.09
CA ILE A 208 -2.49 -12.64 -44.13
C ILE A 208 -2.03 -11.36 -44.86
N SER A 209 -1.48 -11.49 -46.06
CA SER A 209 -0.90 -10.34 -46.80
C SER A 209 -1.96 -9.46 -47.48
N THR A 210 -3.12 -10.00 -47.82
CA THR A 210 -4.22 -9.28 -48.48
C THR A 210 -4.93 -8.26 -47.58
N ALA A 211 -4.79 -8.38 -46.25
CA ALA A 211 -5.36 -7.45 -45.28
C ALA A 211 -4.54 -6.15 -45.08
N ALA A 212 -3.36 -6.03 -45.71
CA ALA A 212 -2.43 -4.92 -45.49
C ALA A 212 -2.60 -3.71 -46.43
N THR A 213 -3.41 -3.83 -47.49
CA THR A 213 -3.44 -2.88 -48.63
C THR A 213 -4.67 -1.96 -48.72
N THR A 214 -5.60 -2.02 -47.78
CA THR A 214 -6.77 -1.11 -47.73
C THR A 214 -6.69 -0.14 -46.55
N PRO A 215 -6.83 1.19 -46.74
CA PRO A 215 -6.76 2.14 -45.65
C PRO A 215 -8.02 2.06 -44.74
N PRO A 216 -7.88 2.10 -43.41
CA PRO A 216 -9.01 1.95 -42.49
C PRO A 216 -9.84 3.24 -42.39
N SER A 217 -10.97 3.29 -43.11
CA SER A 217 -11.95 4.39 -43.03
C SER A 217 -12.88 4.31 -41.81
N THR A 218 -12.75 3.30 -40.96
CA THR A 218 -13.46 3.16 -39.68
C THR A 218 -12.54 2.59 -38.59
N PRO A 219 -12.68 3.01 -37.32
CA PRO A 219 -11.91 2.43 -36.23
C PRO A 219 -12.41 1.02 -35.89
N PRO A 220 -11.53 0.04 -35.62
CA PRO A 220 -11.94 -1.31 -35.28
C PRO A 220 -12.65 -1.34 -33.91
N ARG A 221 -13.95 -1.62 -33.92
CA ARG A 221 -14.85 -1.55 -32.74
C ARG A 221 -14.65 -2.68 -31.71
N ASN A 222 -13.71 -3.60 -31.96
CA ASN A 222 -13.31 -4.67 -31.04
C ASN A 222 -11.80 -4.53 -30.73
N PRO A 223 -11.35 -4.71 -29.48
CA PRO A 223 -9.92 -4.77 -29.19
C PRO A 223 -9.29 -5.95 -29.91
N THR A 224 -8.26 -5.69 -30.72
CA THR A 224 -7.51 -6.77 -31.37
C THR A 224 -6.71 -7.55 -30.33
N PRO A 225 -6.35 -8.83 -30.58
CA PRO A 225 -5.50 -9.61 -29.67
C PRO A 225 -4.13 -8.96 -29.38
N PHE A 226 -3.66 -8.10 -30.29
CA PHE A 226 -2.49 -7.25 -30.07
C PHE A 226 -2.77 -6.16 -29.01
N SER A 227 -3.90 -5.46 -29.10
CA SER A 227 -4.31 -4.44 -28.11
C SER A 227 -4.49 -5.03 -26.71
N GLU A 228 -5.13 -6.20 -26.57
CA GLU A 228 -5.21 -6.89 -25.27
C GLU A 228 -3.81 -7.22 -24.71
N SER A 229 -2.92 -7.76 -25.56
CA SER A 229 -1.54 -8.12 -25.16
C SER A 229 -0.72 -6.90 -24.75
N GLU A 230 -0.90 -5.77 -25.43
CA GLU A 230 -0.25 -4.52 -25.08
C GLU A 230 -0.78 -3.96 -23.76
N ASN A 231 -2.10 -3.88 -23.58
CA ASN A 231 -2.73 -3.43 -22.34
C ASN A 231 -2.26 -4.26 -21.13
N ILE A 232 -2.21 -5.59 -21.26
CA ILE A 232 -1.65 -6.50 -20.24
C ILE A 232 -0.17 -6.21 -19.97
N SER A 233 0.60 -5.83 -21.00
CA SER A 233 2.03 -5.50 -20.88
C SER A 233 2.26 -4.16 -20.19
N GLN A 234 1.46 -3.14 -20.51
CA GLN A 234 1.47 -1.83 -19.86
C GLN A 234 1.06 -1.98 -18.38
N LEU A 235 -0.02 -2.70 -18.09
CA LEU A 235 -0.48 -3.03 -16.74
C LEU A 235 0.61 -3.75 -15.92
N LEU A 236 1.20 -4.80 -16.48
CA LEU A 236 2.29 -5.53 -15.82
C LEU A 236 3.52 -4.65 -15.55
N SER A 237 3.86 -3.72 -16.46
CA SER A 237 4.94 -2.75 -16.22
C SER A 237 4.63 -1.83 -15.04
N HIS A 238 3.35 -1.47 -14.87
CA HIS A 238 2.90 -0.59 -13.80
C HIS A 238 2.90 -1.30 -12.45
N ILE A 239 2.34 -2.52 -12.37
CA ILE A 239 2.36 -3.35 -11.16
C ILE A 239 3.81 -3.59 -10.70
N LYS A 240 4.74 -3.93 -11.63
CA LYS A 240 6.17 -4.08 -11.33
C LYS A 240 6.78 -2.80 -10.75
N LEU A 241 6.41 -1.62 -11.25
CA LEU A 241 6.89 -0.34 -10.72
C LEU A 241 6.37 -0.07 -9.30
N LEU A 242 5.09 -0.34 -9.03
CA LEU A 242 4.48 -0.18 -7.71
C LEU A 242 5.09 -1.14 -6.68
N ILE A 243 5.23 -2.43 -7.03
CA ILE A 243 5.89 -3.44 -6.17
C ILE A 243 7.33 -3.05 -5.88
N ARG A 244 8.13 -2.65 -6.89
CA ARG A 244 9.52 -2.24 -6.68
C ARG A 244 9.64 -1.00 -5.78
N ARG A 245 8.68 -0.07 -5.82
CA ARG A 245 8.64 1.08 -4.91
C ARG A 245 8.23 0.68 -3.49
N ARG A 246 7.19 -0.16 -3.32
CA ARG A 246 6.70 -0.60 -2.00
C ARG A 246 7.73 -1.48 -1.29
N THR A 247 8.35 -2.44 -1.99
CA THR A 247 9.41 -3.30 -1.42
C THR A 247 10.62 -2.49 -0.96
N ALA A 248 11.07 -1.50 -1.74
CA ALA A 248 12.11 -0.58 -1.30
C ALA A 248 11.68 0.31 -0.11
N ALA A 249 10.40 0.69 -0.01
CA ALA A 249 9.86 1.44 1.11
C ALA A 249 9.80 0.62 2.41
N ILE A 250 9.43 -0.66 2.31
CA ILE A 250 9.39 -1.61 3.42
C ILE A 250 10.82 -1.94 3.88
N ALA A 251 11.74 -2.25 2.96
CA ALA A 251 13.15 -2.46 3.31
C ALA A 251 13.77 -1.22 4.00
N ALA A 252 13.34 0.00 3.64
CA ALA A 252 13.74 1.22 4.34
C ALA A 252 13.08 1.41 5.72
N LEU A 253 11.84 0.93 5.93
CA LEU A 253 11.23 0.84 7.27
C LEU A 253 12.00 -0.11 8.17
N ASP A 254 12.26 -1.33 7.67
CA ASP A 254 12.91 -2.41 8.42
C ASP A 254 14.35 -2.05 8.79
N ALA A 255 15.04 -1.29 7.93
CA ALA A 255 16.37 -0.74 8.18
C ALA A 255 16.39 0.55 9.04
N GLY A 256 15.24 1.03 9.54
CA GLY A 256 15.13 2.25 10.34
C GLY A 256 15.30 3.57 9.56
N LEU A 257 15.39 3.51 8.22
CA LEU A 257 15.57 4.67 7.33
C LEU A 257 14.21 5.33 7.01
N TYR A 258 13.50 5.76 8.06
CA TYR A 258 12.11 6.21 7.97
C TYR A 258 11.88 7.39 7.01
N SER A 259 12.85 8.29 6.86
CA SER A 259 12.80 9.40 5.88
C SER A 259 12.75 8.88 4.43
N GLU A 260 13.55 7.87 4.12
CA GLU A 260 13.59 7.22 2.81
C GLU A 260 12.35 6.35 2.56
N ALA A 261 11.85 5.68 3.59
CA ALA A 261 10.54 5.00 3.53
C ALA A 261 9.42 6.00 3.17
N ILE A 262 9.35 7.14 3.86
CA ILE A 262 8.39 8.23 3.54
C ILE A 262 8.58 8.74 2.12
N ARG A 263 9.82 8.93 1.65
CA ARG A 263 10.11 9.35 0.28
C ARG A 263 9.59 8.32 -0.73
N HIS A 264 9.81 7.03 -0.50
CA HIS A 264 9.35 5.96 -1.38
C HIS A 264 7.82 5.80 -1.39
N PHE A 265 7.16 5.77 -0.24
CA PHE A 265 5.69 5.71 -0.16
C PHE A 265 5.03 6.96 -0.76
N SER A 266 5.60 8.15 -0.56
CA SER A 266 5.09 9.37 -1.18
C SER A 266 5.20 9.33 -2.71
N LYS A 267 6.24 8.72 -3.28
CA LYS A 267 6.31 8.48 -4.74
C LYS A 267 5.35 7.40 -5.26
N ILE A 268 4.59 6.74 -4.38
CA ILE A 268 3.44 5.89 -4.72
C ILE A 268 2.15 6.73 -4.63
N VAL A 269 1.80 7.20 -3.42
CA VAL A 269 0.49 7.83 -3.15
C VAL A 269 0.34 9.25 -3.71
N ASP A 270 1.46 9.92 -3.99
CA ASP A 270 1.54 11.20 -4.72
C ASP A 270 2.08 11.01 -6.16
N GLY A 271 1.91 9.80 -6.71
CA GLY A 271 2.15 9.49 -8.12
C GLY A 271 1.03 9.99 -9.05
N ARG A 272 1.35 10.13 -10.35
CA ARG A 272 0.37 10.50 -11.40
C ARG A 272 -0.47 9.34 -11.94
N ARG A 273 -0.08 8.08 -11.66
CA ARG A 273 -0.86 6.90 -12.07
C ARG A 273 -1.78 6.52 -10.91
N PRO A 274 -3.08 6.26 -11.15
CA PRO A 274 -3.97 5.72 -10.12
C PRO A 274 -3.45 4.40 -9.55
N ALA A 275 -3.89 4.04 -8.35
CA ALA A 275 -3.59 2.73 -7.78
C ALA A 275 -4.79 2.16 -6.98
N PRO A 276 -4.91 0.83 -6.86
CA PRO A 276 -6.03 0.18 -6.17
C PRO A 276 -6.23 0.58 -4.70
N GLN A 277 -7.48 0.75 -4.30
CA GLN A 277 -7.94 1.10 -2.94
C GLN A 277 -7.20 0.34 -1.82
N GLY A 278 -7.18 -1.00 -1.88
CA GLY A 278 -6.54 -1.83 -0.85
C GLY A 278 -5.01 -1.63 -0.78
N PHE A 279 -4.37 -1.44 -1.92
CA PHE A 279 -2.92 -1.19 -2.01
C PHE A 279 -2.54 0.21 -1.53
N LEU A 280 -3.37 1.23 -1.82
CA LEU A 280 -3.18 2.58 -1.29
C LEU A 280 -3.41 2.65 0.22
N ALA A 281 -4.41 1.95 0.75
CA ALA A 281 -4.64 1.86 2.20
C ALA A 281 -3.42 1.30 2.93
N GLU A 282 -2.83 0.20 2.44
CA GLU A 282 -1.58 -0.34 2.98
C GLU A 282 -0.40 0.65 2.87
N CYS A 283 -0.25 1.33 1.72
CA CYS A 283 0.82 2.32 1.54
C CYS A 283 0.67 3.53 2.48
N TYR A 284 -0.55 3.97 2.79
CA TYR A 284 -0.80 5.00 3.80
C TYR A 284 -0.50 4.50 5.21
N MET A 285 -0.92 3.28 5.56
CA MET A 285 -0.62 2.67 6.86
C MET A 285 0.89 2.59 7.11
N GLN A 286 1.65 2.03 6.16
CA GLN A 286 3.09 1.89 6.30
C GLN A 286 3.83 3.24 6.29
N ARG A 287 3.32 4.26 5.56
CA ARG A 287 3.83 5.63 5.67
C ARG A 287 3.50 6.29 7.01
N ALA A 288 2.34 6.00 7.61
CA ALA A 288 2.01 6.43 8.97
C ALA A 288 2.97 5.81 9.99
N SER A 289 3.27 4.50 9.90
CA SER A 289 4.29 3.86 10.74
C SER A 289 5.67 4.55 10.65
N ALA A 290 6.08 4.97 9.45
CA ALA A 290 7.31 5.77 9.26
C ALA A 290 7.23 7.16 9.92
N TYR A 291 6.11 7.87 9.78
CA TYR A 291 5.92 9.17 10.45
C TYR A 291 5.90 9.05 11.98
N LYS A 292 5.22 8.02 12.53
CA LYS A 292 5.22 7.69 13.96
C LYS A 292 6.64 7.47 14.49
N ALA A 293 7.47 6.70 13.77
CA ALA A 293 8.84 6.43 14.17
C ALA A 293 9.76 7.69 14.14
N LEU A 294 9.42 8.70 13.33
CA LEU A 294 10.07 10.02 13.35
C LEU A 294 9.44 11.02 14.35
N GLY A 295 8.47 10.62 15.16
CA GLY A 295 7.74 11.54 16.05
C GLY A 295 6.83 12.56 15.34
N ARG A 296 6.54 12.35 14.05
CA ARG A 296 5.69 13.24 13.23
C ARG A 296 4.21 12.88 13.39
N ILE A 297 3.68 13.22 14.57
CA ILE A 297 2.38 12.74 15.04
C ILE A 297 1.23 13.22 14.14
N ALA A 298 1.17 14.52 13.80
CA ALA A 298 0.10 15.06 12.97
C ALA A 298 0.02 14.41 11.57
N GLU A 299 1.16 14.21 10.89
CA GLU A 299 1.18 13.49 9.61
C GLU A 299 0.82 12.01 9.74
N SER A 300 1.27 11.36 10.82
CA SER A 300 0.93 9.97 11.10
C SER A 300 -0.58 9.79 11.32
N ILE A 301 -1.22 10.67 12.10
CA ILE A 301 -2.68 10.67 12.27
C ILE A 301 -3.37 10.94 10.93
N SER A 302 -2.84 11.86 10.10
CA SER A 302 -3.43 12.17 8.79
C SER A 302 -3.40 11.00 7.80
N ASP A 303 -2.38 10.14 7.83
CA ASP A 303 -2.32 8.95 6.97
C ASP A 303 -3.08 7.76 7.57
N CYS A 304 -3.15 7.61 8.90
CA CYS A 304 -4.12 6.70 9.54
C CYS A 304 -5.57 7.07 9.16
N ASN A 305 -5.90 8.36 9.13
CA ASN A 305 -7.23 8.84 8.71
C ASN A 305 -7.57 8.47 7.26
N LYS A 306 -6.62 8.56 6.33
CA LYS A 306 -6.80 8.11 4.92
C LYS A 306 -6.95 6.60 4.84
N THR A 307 -6.15 5.87 5.62
CA THR A 307 -6.24 4.41 5.71
C THR A 307 -7.63 3.98 6.16
N LEU A 308 -8.19 4.61 7.21
CA LEU A 308 -9.52 4.31 7.74
C LEU A 308 -10.67 4.85 6.87
N ALA A 309 -10.43 5.85 6.01
CA ALA A 309 -11.39 6.26 5.00
C ALA A 309 -11.51 5.21 3.88
N LEU A 310 -10.39 4.64 3.43
CA LEU A 310 -10.31 3.59 2.39
C LEU A 310 -10.67 2.18 2.89
N ASP A 311 -10.28 1.84 4.12
CA ASP A 311 -10.56 0.57 4.81
C ASP A 311 -10.93 0.82 6.28
N PRO A 312 -12.23 1.04 6.59
CA PRO A 312 -12.71 1.18 7.96
C PRO A 312 -12.45 -0.05 8.85
N THR A 313 -12.12 -1.21 8.27
CA THR A 313 -11.82 -2.46 9.00
C THR A 313 -10.32 -2.64 9.31
N CYS A 314 -9.49 -1.64 9.03
CA CYS A 314 -8.05 -1.69 9.27
C CYS A 314 -7.73 -1.59 10.78
N SER A 315 -7.72 -2.74 11.47
CA SER A 315 -7.37 -2.85 12.89
C SER A 315 -6.00 -2.23 13.24
N GLN A 316 -5.00 -2.36 12.35
CA GLN A 316 -3.67 -1.75 12.52
C GLN A 316 -3.73 -0.22 12.53
N ALA A 317 -4.61 0.40 11.73
CA ALA A 317 -4.76 1.84 11.69
C ALA A 317 -5.48 2.39 12.92
N LEU A 318 -6.47 1.66 13.45
CA LEU A 318 -7.12 1.98 14.73
C LEU A 318 -6.13 1.91 15.90
N ASP A 319 -5.39 0.81 16.03
CA ASP A 319 -4.39 0.63 17.10
C ASP A 319 -3.25 1.66 17.00
N THR A 320 -2.77 1.94 15.79
CA THR A 320 -1.73 2.95 15.57
C THR A 320 -2.25 4.35 15.89
N ARG A 321 -3.48 4.71 15.51
CA ARG A 321 -4.07 6.02 15.77
C ARG A 321 -4.43 6.22 17.25
N ALA A 322 -4.98 5.20 17.91
CA ALA A 322 -5.15 5.18 19.36
C ALA A 322 -3.82 5.39 20.10
N SER A 323 -2.75 4.69 19.68
CA SER A 323 -1.41 4.86 20.25
C SER A 323 -0.82 6.26 20.03
N LEU A 324 -1.11 6.91 18.89
CA LEU A 324 -0.72 8.31 18.65
C LEU A 324 -1.49 9.27 19.57
N PHE A 325 -2.81 9.10 19.68
CA PHE A 325 -3.64 9.88 20.61
C PHE A 325 -3.21 9.69 22.08
N GLU A 326 -2.81 8.48 22.47
CA GLU A 326 -2.24 8.17 23.78
C GLU A 326 -0.91 8.92 24.02
N THR A 327 0.00 8.98 23.03
CA THR A 327 1.27 9.71 23.17
C THR A 327 1.09 11.22 23.35
N ILE A 328 0.07 11.82 22.72
CA ILE A 328 -0.29 13.25 22.96
C ILE A 328 -1.29 13.43 24.10
N ARG A 329 -1.59 12.38 24.87
CA ARG A 329 -2.59 12.40 25.97
C ARG A 329 -4.00 12.84 25.57
N CYS A 330 -4.38 12.70 24.30
CA CYS A 330 -5.75 12.89 23.85
C CYS A 330 -6.60 11.64 24.18
N LEU A 331 -6.87 11.45 25.48
CA LEU A 331 -7.52 10.25 26.00
C LEU A 331 -8.92 9.97 25.42
N PRO A 332 -9.78 10.97 25.11
CA PRO A 332 -11.10 10.72 24.51
C PRO A 332 -11.01 10.10 23.10
N ASP A 333 -10.17 10.65 22.23
CA ASP A 333 -10.01 10.15 20.85
C ASP A 333 -9.30 8.78 20.85
N CYS A 334 -8.36 8.57 21.78
CA CYS A 334 -7.76 7.26 22.04
C CYS A 334 -8.81 6.21 22.46
N LEU A 335 -9.69 6.54 23.42
CA LEU A 335 -10.76 5.64 23.84
C LEU A 335 -11.70 5.29 22.69
N HIS A 336 -12.09 6.26 21.86
CA HIS A 336 -12.97 6.03 20.71
C HIS A 336 -12.40 5.00 19.73
N ASP A 337 -11.10 5.12 19.38
CA ASP A 337 -10.42 4.17 18.49
C ASP A 337 -10.31 2.77 19.10
N LEU A 338 -10.01 2.68 20.41
CA LEU A 338 -9.93 1.40 21.12
C LEU A 338 -11.31 0.73 21.25
N GLU A 339 -12.39 1.49 21.46
CA GLU A 339 -13.75 0.96 21.49
C GLU A 339 -14.22 0.49 20.11
N HIS A 340 -13.88 1.22 19.03
CA HIS A 340 -14.13 0.77 17.66
C HIS A 340 -13.33 -0.51 17.32
N LEU A 341 -12.07 -0.60 17.75
CA LEU A 341 -11.26 -1.82 17.62
C LEU A 341 -11.85 -2.99 18.40
N LYS A 342 -12.41 -2.74 19.59
CA LYS A 342 -13.10 -3.74 20.41
C LYS A 342 -14.37 -4.25 19.73
N LEU A 343 -15.16 -3.35 19.12
CA LEU A 343 -16.32 -3.72 18.32
C LEU A 343 -15.91 -4.61 17.12
N LEU A 344 -14.82 -4.26 16.43
CA LEU A 344 -14.29 -5.03 15.31
C LEU A 344 -13.81 -6.44 15.71
N TYR A 345 -13.14 -6.59 16.86
CA TYR A 345 -12.79 -7.93 17.37
C TYR A 345 -14.03 -8.73 17.81
N ASN A 346 -15.05 -8.08 18.39
CA ASN A 346 -16.30 -8.75 18.75
C ASN A 346 -17.07 -9.26 17.52
N THR A 347 -17.15 -8.50 16.43
CA THR A 347 -17.83 -8.96 15.19
C THR A 347 -17.08 -10.12 14.55
N ILE A 348 -15.74 -10.08 14.48
CA ILE A 348 -14.92 -11.19 13.98
C ILE A 348 -15.14 -12.48 14.78
N LEU A 349 -15.21 -12.40 16.12
CA LEU A 349 -15.45 -13.57 16.97
C LEU A 349 -16.87 -14.13 16.79
N ARG A 350 -17.89 -13.26 16.67
CA ARG A 350 -19.29 -13.63 16.41
C ARG A 350 -19.44 -14.31 15.05
N ASP A 351 -18.90 -13.69 14.00
CA ASP A 351 -19.11 -14.11 12.60
C ASP A 351 -18.12 -15.20 12.16
N ARG A 352 -17.13 -15.51 13.01
CA ARG A 352 -16.04 -16.50 12.81
C ARG A 352 -15.25 -16.30 11.52
N LYS A 353 -15.24 -15.07 10.99
CA LYS A 353 -14.60 -14.68 9.73
C LYS A 353 -13.86 -13.36 9.93
N LEU A 354 -12.69 -13.24 9.30
CA LEU A 354 -11.92 -12.00 9.28
C LEU A 354 -12.54 -10.99 8.28
N PRO A 355 -12.37 -9.67 8.45
CA PRO A 355 -13.10 -8.69 7.63
C PRO A 355 -12.49 -8.54 6.23
N GLY A 356 -13.36 -8.50 5.21
CA GLY A 356 -12.95 -8.50 3.80
C GLY A 356 -12.90 -9.91 3.18
N PRO A 357 -12.45 -10.03 1.92
CA PRO A 357 -12.40 -11.33 1.24
C PRO A 357 -11.28 -12.22 1.76
N VAL A 358 -11.38 -13.53 1.50
CA VAL A 358 -10.51 -14.59 2.07
C VAL A 358 -9.03 -14.39 1.74
N TRP A 359 -8.71 -13.83 0.57
CA TRP A 359 -7.36 -13.53 0.11
C TRP A 359 -6.75 -12.23 0.68
N LYS A 360 -7.50 -11.42 1.44
CA LYS A 360 -6.96 -10.21 2.08
C LYS A 360 -5.95 -10.65 3.15
N ARG A 361 -4.69 -10.20 3.08
CA ARG A 361 -3.72 -10.45 4.15
C ARG A 361 -4.14 -9.74 5.44
N HIS A 362 -4.45 -10.48 6.49
CA HIS A 362 -4.78 -9.92 7.80
C HIS A 362 -3.55 -9.88 8.72
N TYR A 363 -3.24 -8.69 9.24
CA TYR A 363 -2.16 -8.45 10.21
C TYR A 363 -2.41 -9.08 11.61
N VAL A 364 -3.56 -9.74 11.82
CA VAL A 364 -3.92 -10.43 13.06
C VAL A 364 -4.49 -11.81 12.74
N ARG A 365 -3.86 -12.87 13.26
CA ARG A 365 -4.37 -14.24 13.12
C ARG A 365 -5.56 -14.45 14.06
N TYR A 366 -6.60 -15.16 13.60
CA TYR A 366 -7.84 -15.38 14.38
C TYR A 366 -7.59 -15.90 15.82
N ARG A 367 -6.62 -16.81 15.97
CA ARG A 367 -6.22 -17.39 17.28
C ARG A 367 -5.74 -16.35 18.30
N GLU A 368 -5.25 -15.18 17.86
CA GLU A 368 -4.73 -14.11 18.73
C GLU A 368 -5.83 -13.16 19.22
N ILE A 369 -7.00 -13.15 18.58
CA ILE A 369 -8.05 -12.15 18.80
C ILE A 369 -8.61 -12.20 20.23
N PRO A 370 -8.90 -13.36 20.86
CA PRO A 370 -9.37 -13.39 22.24
C PRO A 370 -8.37 -12.77 23.24
N GLY A 371 -7.07 -13.04 23.06
CA GLY A 371 -6.01 -12.46 23.90
C GLY A 371 -5.88 -10.95 23.70
N LYS A 372 -5.88 -10.48 22.44
CA LYS A 372 -5.86 -9.06 22.10
C LYS A 372 -7.11 -8.32 22.62
N LEU A 373 -8.29 -8.94 22.55
CA LEU A 373 -9.55 -8.40 23.08
C LEU A 373 -9.57 -8.29 24.62
N CYS A 374 -8.94 -9.23 25.33
CA CYS A 374 -8.77 -9.17 26.78
C CYS A 374 -7.86 -7.99 27.17
N ALA A 375 -6.66 -7.91 26.60
CA ALA A 375 -5.72 -6.81 26.85
C ALA A 375 -6.33 -5.43 26.49
N LEU A 376 -7.02 -5.36 25.36
CA LEU A 376 -7.76 -4.17 24.91
C LEU A 376 -8.87 -3.75 25.90
N THR A 377 -9.63 -4.71 26.43
CA THR A 377 -10.67 -4.42 27.43
C THR A 377 -10.08 -3.86 28.72
N ASN A 378 -8.97 -4.41 29.19
CA ASN A 378 -8.27 -3.90 30.38
C ASN A 378 -7.73 -2.49 30.14
N LYS A 379 -7.13 -2.22 28.97
CA LYS A 379 -6.63 -0.90 28.59
C LYS A 379 -7.76 0.15 28.50
N ILE A 380 -8.90 -0.21 27.91
CA ILE A 380 -10.10 0.66 27.86
C ILE A 380 -10.56 1.00 29.28
N GLN A 381 -10.61 0.03 30.20
CA GLN A 381 -11.05 0.26 31.57
C GLN A 381 -10.09 1.23 32.33
N GLN A 382 -8.77 1.03 32.18
CA GLN A 382 -7.76 1.93 32.76
C GLN A 382 -7.86 3.35 32.20
N LEU A 383 -8.04 3.50 30.88
CA LEU A 383 -8.21 4.81 30.25
C LEU A 383 -9.52 5.49 30.68
N LYS A 384 -10.63 4.73 30.85
CA LYS A 384 -11.88 5.28 31.39
C LYS A 384 -11.73 5.78 32.83
N GLN A 385 -10.98 5.07 33.67
CA GLN A 385 -10.66 5.53 35.04
C GLN A 385 -9.86 6.83 35.02
N ARG A 386 -8.84 6.95 34.15
CA ARG A 386 -8.03 8.17 33.98
C ARG A 386 -8.81 9.37 33.43
N VAL A 387 -9.77 9.11 32.53
CA VAL A 387 -10.72 10.13 32.04
C VAL A 387 -11.67 10.57 33.15
N ALA A 388 -12.17 9.63 33.98
CA ALA A 388 -13.02 9.94 35.13
C ALA A 388 -12.29 10.71 36.25
N SER A 389 -10.97 10.51 36.42
CA SER A 389 -10.14 11.31 37.32
C SER A 389 -9.68 12.66 36.75
N GLY A 390 -10.25 13.09 35.62
CA GLY A 390 -10.07 14.45 35.09
C GLY A 390 -8.84 14.69 34.21
N GLU A 391 -8.11 13.66 33.77
CA GLU A 391 -6.91 13.83 32.93
C GLU A 391 -7.19 14.40 31.51
N THR A 392 -8.46 14.64 31.14
CA THR A 392 -8.91 15.00 29.79
C THR A 392 -8.39 16.33 29.25
N GLY A 393 -7.97 17.27 30.12
CA GLY A 393 -7.45 18.57 29.71
C GLY A 393 -5.98 18.58 29.26
N ASN A 394 -5.19 17.59 29.70
CA ASN A 394 -3.72 17.63 29.64
C ASN A 394 -3.16 17.01 28.35
N VAL A 395 -3.57 17.56 27.20
CA VAL A 395 -3.10 17.15 25.87
C VAL A 395 -1.75 17.79 25.56
N ASP A 396 -0.75 17.00 25.15
CA ASP A 396 0.57 17.51 24.78
C ASP A 396 0.57 18.04 23.33
N TYR A 397 0.21 19.32 23.21
CA TYR A 397 0.16 20.03 21.93
C TYR A 397 1.55 20.30 21.34
N TYR A 398 2.62 20.31 22.15
CA TYR A 398 3.99 20.41 21.66
C TYR A 398 4.37 19.15 20.87
N ALA A 399 4.06 17.96 21.42
CA ALA A 399 4.25 16.68 20.75
C ALA A 399 3.37 16.54 19.49
N LEU A 400 2.12 17.03 19.51
CA LEU A 400 1.25 17.04 18.33
C LEU A 400 1.83 17.85 17.16
N ILE A 401 2.34 19.05 17.44
CA ILE A 401 2.87 19.98 16.43
C ILE A 401 4.30 19.61 16.02
N GLY A 402 5.04 18.87 16.86
CA GLY A 402 6.43 18.48 16.63
C GLY A 402 7.45 19.51 17.13
N LEU A 403 7.12 20.24 18.20
CA LEU A 403 7.95 21.30 18.79
C LEU A 403 8.49 20.89 20.16
N ARG A 404 9.57 21.54 20.59
CA ARG A 404 10.07 21.45 21.97
C ARG A 404 9.34 22.48 22.84
N ARG A 405 9.24 22.19 24.15
CA ARG A 405 8.74 23.16 25.15
C ARG A 405 9.70 24.36 25.24
N GLY A 406 9.17 25.57 25.45
CA GLY A 406 9.95 26.81 25.35
C GLY A 406 10.41 27.15 23.91
N CYS A 407 9.64 26.76 22.89
CA CYS A 407 9.88 27.20 21.51
C CYS A 407 9.47 28.66 21.31
N SER A 408 10.11 29.37 20.37
CA SER A 408 9.71 30.73 20.06
C SER A 408 8.36 30.80 19.34
N ARG A 409 7.62 31.90 19.55
CA ARG A 409 6.43 32.27 18.78
C ARG A 409 6.64 32.11 17.26
N SER A 410 7.82 32.51 16.76
CA SER A 410 8.17 32.44 15.33
C SER A 410 8.33 31.02 14.76
N GLU A 411 8.61 30.05 15.61
CA GLU A 411 8.68 28.63 15.26
C GLU A 411 7.29 28.00 15.33
N LEU A 412 6.50 28.35 16.36
CA LEU A 412 5.10 27.93 16.51
C LEU A 412 4.26 28.35 15.31
N ASP A 413 4.26 29.65 14.96
CA ASP A 413 3.45 30.19 13.85
C ASP A 413 3.85 29.54 12.50
N ARG A 414 5.15 29.27 12.31
CA ARG A 414 5.67 28.59 11.11
C ARG A 414 5.26 27.13 11.03
N ALA A 415 5.37 26.39 12.14
CA ALA A 415 4.96 24.99 12.21
C ALA A 415 3.44 24.84 12.03
N HIS A 416 2.66 25.70 12.68
CA HIS A 416 1.20 25.75 12.52
C HIS A 416 0.80 26.05 11.07
N LEU A 417 1.39 27.06 10.44
CA LEU A 417 1.13 27.40 9.03
C LEU A 417 1.42 26.21 8.10
N LEU A 418 2.56 25.52 8.28
CA LEU A 418 2.92 24.36 7.49
C LEU A 418 1.95 23.19 7.68
N LEU A 419 1.53 22.89 8.92
CA LEU A 419 0.54 21.85 9.20
C LEU A 419 -0.83 22.21 8.62
N CYS A 420 -1.31 23.43 8.82
CA CYS A 420 -2.59 23.89 8.27
C CYS A 420 -2.58 23.87 6.73
N LEU A 421 -1.49 24.25 6.06
CA LEU A 421 -1.37 24.17 4.60
C LEU A 421 -1.34 22.71 4.08
N ARG A 422 -0.83 21.76 4.86
CA ARG A 422 -0.80 20.32 4.52
C ARG A 422 -2.14 19.64 4.77
N HIS A 423 -2.80 19.95 5.89
CA HIS A 423 -3.96 19.22 6.42
C HIS A 423 -5.29 19.99 6.30
N LYS A 424 -5.40 20.96 5.37
CA LYS A 424 -6.68 21.63 5.05
C LYS A 424 -7.78 20.59 4.73
N PRO A 425 -9.01 20.74 5.27
CA PRO A 425 -10.10 19.81 4.99
C PRO A 425 -10.47 19.78 3.49
N ASP A 426 -10.34 20.90 2.79
CA ASP A 426 -10.57 21.02 1.33
C ASP A 426 -9.69 20.07 0.51
N LYS A 427 -8.47 19.77 1.00
CA LYS A 427 -7.52 18.86 0.36
C LYS A 427 -7.72 17.39 0.74
N ALA A 428 -8.64 17.11 1.67
CA ALA A 428 -8.81 15.76 2.22
C ALA A 428 -9.27 14.75 1.17
N THR A 429 -9.99 15.18 0.13
CA THR A 429 -10.49 14.30 -0.94
C THR A 429 -9.49 14.08 -2.09
N ASN A 430 -8.39 14.83 -2.18
CA ASN A 430 -7.49 14.84 -3.34
C ASN A 430 -6.70 13.52 -3.56
N PHE A 431 -6.75 12.57 -2.62
CA PHE A 431 -6.21 11.23 -2.83
C PHE A 431 -7.19 10.28 -3.53
N ILE A 432 -8.50 10.59 -3.50
CA ILE A 432 -9.57 9.75 -4.05
C ILE A 432 -9.50 9.76 -5.60
N GLU A 433 -9.11 10.88 -6.20
CA GLU A 433 -8.81 11.02 -7.64
C GLU A 433 -7.71 10.07 -8.14
N ARG A 434 -6.86 9.56 -7.23
CA ARG A 434 -5.73 8.66 -7.52
C ARG A 434 -6.02 7.22 -7.14
N CYS A 435 -7.23 6.93 -6.66
CA CYS A 435 -7.61 5.64 -6.12
C CYS A 435 -8.54 4.91 -7.09
N GLU A 436 -8.13 3.71 -7.53
CA GLU A 436 -9.01 2.81 -8.26
C GLU A 436 -9.90 2.08 -7.24
N PHE A 437 -11.20 2.38 -7.27
CA PHE A 437 -12.22 1.72 -6.47
C PHE A 437 -12.80 0.53 -7.23
N ALA A 438 -13.15 -0.54 -6.50
CA ALA A 438 -13.84 -1.69 -7.09
C ALA A 438 -15.34 -1.41 -7.32
N ASP A 439 -15.99 -0.80 -6.32
CA ASP A 439 -17.43 -0.53 -6.31
C ASP A 439 -17.64 1.00 -6.22
N ASP A 440 -18.21 1.64 -7.27
CA ASP A 440 -18.40 3.10 -7.31
C ASP A 440 -19.34 3.63 -6.19
N ARG A 441 -20.14 2.74 -5.58
CA ARG A 441 -21.03 3.04 -4.45
C ARG A 441 -20.30 3.43 -3.16
N ASP A 442 -19.04 3.05 -2.99
CA ASP A 442 -18.26 3.40 -1.79
C ASP A 442 -17.74 4.84 -1.84
N LEU A 443 -17.62 5.44 -3.02
CA LEU A 443 -16.91 6.71 -3.28
C LEU A 443 -17.30 7.85 -2.34
N ASP A 444 -18.59 8.15 -2.20
CA ASP A 444 -19.05 9.28 -1.39
C ASP A 444 -18.89 9.01 0.11
N SER A 445 -19.09 7.75 0.54
CA SER A 445 -18.82 7.34 1.91
C SER A 445 -17.33 7.52 2.29
N VAL A 446 -16.42 7.30 1.33
CA VAL A 446 -14.97 7.52 1.50
C VAL A 446 -14.66 9.02 1.53
N LYS A 447 -15.27 9.83 0.67
CA LYS A 447 -15.13 11.31 0.68
C LYS A 447 -15.53 11.89 2.03
N ASP A 448 -16.65 11.47 2.60
CA ASP A 448 -17.17 12.07 3.83
C ASP A 448 -16.42 11.60 5.08
N ARG A 449 -15.99 10.32 5.15
CA ARG A 449 -15.03 9.87 6.18
C ARG A 449 -13.71 10.66 6.11
N ALA A 450 -13.19 10.91 4.90
CA ALA A 450 -11.97 11.68 4.70
C ALA A 450 -12.12 13.15 5.14
N LYS A 451 -13.18 13.84 4.72
CA LYS A 451 -13.49 15.23 5.15
C LYS A 451 -13.64 15.34 6.67
N MET A 452 -14.44 14.47 7.28
CA MET A 452 -14.74 14.52 8.72
C MET A 452 -13.47 14.28 9.56
N SER A 453 -12.69 13.24 9.24
CA SER A 453 -11.46 12.92 9.98
C SER A 453 -10.35 13.95 9.76
N ALA A 454 -10.26 14.57 8.57
CA ALA A 454 -9.36 15.69 8.33
C ALA A 454 -9.78 16.96 9.11
N LEU A 455 -11.08 17.26 9.18
CA LEU A 455 -11.61 18.40 9.94
C LEU A 455 -11.34 18.28 11.45
N LEU A 456 -11.46 17.07 12.01
CA LEU A 456 -11.11 16.79 13.41
C LEU A 456 -9.62 17.06 13.68
N LEU A 457 -8.72 16.52 12.85
CA LEU A 457 -7.27 16.76 12.97
C LEU A 457 -6.93 18.25 12.79
N TYR A 458 -7.55 18.93 11.84
CA TYR A 458 -7.35 20.37 11.60
C TYR A 458 -7.75 21.21 12.82
N ARG A 459 -8.93 20.94 13.41
CA ARG A 459 -9.38 21.58 14.67
C ARG A 459 -8.44 21.28 15.85
N LEU A 460 -7.92 20.06 15.95
CA LEU A 460 -6.96 19.68 17.00
C LEU A 460 -5.64 20.46 16.87
N ILE A 461 -5.14 20.65 15.64
CA ILE A 461 -3.95 21.47 15.34
C ILE A 461 -4.20 22.95 15.64
N GLN A 462 -5.39 23.49 15.33
CA GLN A 462 -5.76 24.86 15.68
C GLN A 462 -5.83 25.06 17.20
N LYS A 463 -6.52 24.16 17.92
CA LYS A 463 -6.57 24.19 19.40
C LYS A 463 -5.17 24.10 20.02
N GLY A 464 -4.30 23.29 19.44
CA GLY A 464 -2.91 23.16 19.86
C GLY A 464 -2.10 24.44 19.69
N HIS A 465 -2.23 25.12 18.54
CA HIS A 465 -1.59 26.43 18.33
C HIS A 465 -2.06 27.46 19.36
N SER A 466 -3.36 27.62 19.56
CA SER A 466 -3.88 28.62 20.51
C SER A 466 -3.42 28.37 21.95
N ASN A 467 -3.36 27.10 22.39
CA ASN A 467 -2.91 26.76 23.74
C ASN A 467 -1.40 26.93 23.93
N VAL A 468 -0.57 26.48 22.97
CA VAL A 468 0.88 26.68 23.05
C VAL A 468 1.22 28.17 22.97
N MET A 469 0.51 28.92 22.12
CA MET A 469 0.64 30.37 21.98
C MET A 469 0.34 31.11 23.29
N ALA A 470 -0.71 30.69 24.02
CA ALA A 470 -0.98 31.23 25.36
C ALA A 470 0.18 30.96 26.33
N THR A 471 0.68 29.71 26.40
CA THR A 471 1.81 29.39 27.30
C THR A 471 3.09 30.18 26.96
N ILE A 472 3.35 30.48 25.68
CA ILE A 472 4.50 31.31 25.28
C ILE A 472 4.30 32.76 25.75
N ILE A 473 3.08 33.32 25.67
CA ILE A 473 2.80 34.67 26.19
C ILE A 473 2.99 34.71 27.72
N ASP A 474 2.48 33.72 28.45
CA ASP A 474 2.64 33.63 29.91
C ASP A 474 4.13 33.50 30.31
N GLU A 475 4.92 32.72 29.56
CA GLU A 475 6.37 32.60 29.73
C GLU A 475 7.10 33.92 29.38
N GLU A 476 6.75 34.60 28.29
CA GLU A 476 7.29 35.92 27.91
C GLU A 476 6.96 37.00 28.96
N GLU A 477 5.76 37.01 29.51
CA GLU A 477 5.34 37.98 30.54
C GLU A 477 5.99 37.73 31.90
N THR A 478 6.03 36.48 32.37
CA THR A 478 6.71 36.15 33.63
C THR A 478 8.22 36.40 33.55
N GLU A 479 8.85 36.15 32.41
CA GLU A 479 10.27 36.48 32.19
C GLU A 479 10.51 38.00 32.11
N LYS A 480 9.58 38.76 31.52
CA LYS A 480 9.59 40.23 31.55
C LYS A 480 9.42 40.80 32.97
N GLN A 481 8.62 40.15 33.82
CA GLN A 481 8.49 40.49 35.24
C GLN A 481 9.79 40.18 36.01
N ARG A 482 10.40 39.00 35.80
CA ARG A 482 11.71 38.64 36.38
C ARG A 482 12.80 39.64 36.02
N LYS A 483 12.89 40.04 34.75
CA LYS A 483 13.85 41.05 34.28
C LYS A 483 13.63 42.41 34.93
N LYS A 484 12.38 42.85 35.13
CA LYS A 484 12.06 44.06 35.91
C LYS A 484 12.51 43.94 37.38
N ALA A 485 12.24 42.81 38.03
CA ALA A 485 12.64 42.57 39.42
C ALA A 485 14.16 42.53 39.59
N ALA A 486 14.88 41.88 38.68
CA ALA A 486 16.34 41.84 38.66
C ALA A 486 16.94 43.24 38.45
N ALA A 487 16.41 44.03 37.50
CA ALA A 487 16.84 45.41 37.28
C ALA A 487 16.56 46.31 38.50
N ALA A 488 15.42 46.13 39.19
CA ALA A 488 15.12 46.86 40.42
C ALA A 488 16.08 46.50 41.58
N LEU A 489 16.44 45.22 41.72
CA LEU A 489 17.43 44.76 42.70
C LEU A 489 18.83 45.32 42.39
N GLN A 490 19.25 45.33 41.12
CA GLN A 490 20.52 45.93 40.70
C GLN A 490 20.54 47.46 40.94
N ALA A 491 19.45 48.16 40.63
CA ALA A 491 19.32 49.59 40.90
C ALA A 491 19.37 49.90 42.41
N ALA A 492 18.74 49.07 43.25
CA ALA A 492 18.82 49.21 44.71
C ALA A 492 20.25 48.96 45.23
N GLN A 493 20.95 47.93 44.72
CA GLN A 493 22.35 47.65 45.08
C GLN A 493 23.28 48.79 44.67
N ALA A 494 23.11 49.36 43.47
CA ALA A 494 23.86 50.52 43.00
C ALA A 494 23.59 51.77 43.86
N ALA A 495 22.34 52.03 44.25
CA ALA A 495 21.99 53.14 45.14
C ALA A 495 22.64 53.00 46.53
N ILE A 496 22.71 51.78 47.08
CA ILE A 496 23.40 51.50 48.34
C ILE A 496 24.91 51.74 48.21
N GLN A 497 25.54 51.32 47.10
CA GLN A 497 26.96 51.61 46.84
C GLN A 497 27.23 53.13 46.74
N VAL A 498 26.38 53.89 46.04
CA VAL A 498 26.51 55.35 45.94
C VAL A 498 26.43 56.01 47.32
N GLN A 499 25.48 55.61 48.16
CA GLN A 499 25.36 56.12 49.53
C GLN A 499 26.59 55.76 50.39
N GLN A 500 27.15 54.55 50.25
CA GLN A 500 28.38 54.16 50.95
C GLN A 500 29.59 55.00 50.49
N THR A 501 29.73 55.29 49.19
CA THR A 501 30.79 56.19 48.70
C THR A 501 30.61 57.64 49.14
N GLN A 502 29.37 58.12 49.33
CA GLN A 502 29.12 59.46 49.86
C GLN A 502 29.43 59.55 51.37
N TYR A 503 29.12 58.51 52.15
CA TYR A 503 29.47 58.45 53.58
C TYR A 503 30.97 58.34 53.85
N SER A 504 31.79 57.96 52.88
CA SER A 504 33.25 57.97 52.97
C SER A 504 33.91 59.32 52.64
N ILE A 505 33.15 60.34 52.21
CA ILE A 505 33.68 61.67 51.85
C ILE A 505 33.62 62.67 53.02
N THR A 506 32.86 62.38 54.09
CA THR A 506 32.64 63.27 55.23
C THR A 506 33.49 62.93 56.47
N LYS A 507 34.82 62.96 56.31
CA LYS A 507 35.78 62.99 57.43
C LYS A 507 37.01 63.87 57.10
N PRO A 508 37.40 64.83 57.97
CA PRO A 508 38.59 65.65 57.75
C PRO A 508 39.87 65.05 58.38
N GLU A 509 40.93 64.97 57.57
CA GLU A 509 42.35 65.17 57.92
C GLU A 509 43.05 64.20 58.93
N PRO A 510 44.40 64.18 59.03
CA PRO A 510 45.41 65.04 58.37
C PRO A 510 46.41 64.31 57.44
N GLU A 511 47.37 65.08 56.92
CA GLU A 511 48.46 64.65 56.02
C GLU A 511 49.53 63.76 56.69
N THR A 512 50.26 62.93 55.91
CA THR A 512 51.72 63.09 55.69
C THR A 512 52.38 62.01 54.81
N SER A 513 53.50 62.38 54.20
CA SER A 513 54.59 61.53 53.67
C SER A 513 54.37 60.63 52.43
N THR A 514 55.04 61.05 51.36
CA THR A 514 55.55 60.25 50.23
C THR A 514 56.21 58.92 50.63
N ASN A 515 56.06 57.87 49.79
CA ASN A 515 57.25 57.33 49.11
C ASN A 515 56.99 56.46 47.85
N VAL A 516 58.05 56.37 47.05
CA VAL A 516 58.18 55.73 45.72
C VAL A 516 58.23 54.19 45.80
N SER A 517 57.58 53.49 44.86
CA SER A 517 58.21 52.38 44.11
C SER A 517 57.40 51.92 42.88
N CYS A 518 58.01 51.14 42.00
CA CYS A 518 57.53 50.72 40.68
C CYS A 518 57.26 49.20 40.63
N CYS A 519 56.16 48.84 39.97
CA CYS A 519 56.14 47.85 38.88
C CYS A 519 56.41 46.33 39.13
N ASN A 520 55.37 45.56 38.79
CA ASN A 520 55.38 44.35 37.94
C ASN A 520 55.71 42.93 38.47
N GLU A 521 54.98 41.99 37.83
CA GLU A 521 55.36 40.62 37.42
C GLU A 521 55.21 39.38 38.34
N ASN A 522 54.20 38.55 37.96
CA ASN A 522 54.32 37.16 37.48
C ASN A 522 54.13 35.91 38.40
N LYS A 523 53.51 34.90 37.77
CA LYS A 523 53.30 33.46 38.15
C LYS A 523 52.34 33.20 39.33
N ALA A 524 51.31 32.32 39.25
CA ALA A 524 51.24 30.89 38.86
C ALA A 524 51.86 29.95 39.94
N THR A 525 51.42 28.73 40.26
CA THR A 525 50.51 27.71 39.64
C THR A 525 50.14 26.66 40.75
N THR A 526 49.18 25.70 40.75
CA THR A 526 48.17 25.10 39.82
C THR A 526 47.08 24.35 40.65
N THR A 527 45.97 23.88 40.02
CA THR A 527 45.06 22.78 40.46
C THR A 527 44.22 22.96 41.76
N THR A 528 43.00 22.43 41.90
CA THR A 528 42.44 21.13 41.42
C THR A 528 41.06 21.20 40.75
N THR A 529 40.71 20.14 40.00
CA THR A 529 39.48 19.99 39.20
C THR A 529 38.66 18.75 39.60
N THR A 530 37.33 18.84 39.59
CA THR A 530 36.40 17.70 39.71
C THR A 530 35.16 17.90 38.83
N THR A 531 34.48 16.80 38.48
CA THR A 531 33.32 16.69 37.54
C THR A 531 33.70 16.91 36.06
N GLY A 532 33.03 16.29 35.07
CA GLY A 532 31.93 15.32 35.14
C GLY A 532 31.77 14.55 33.81
N SER A 533 31.17 13.36 33.84
CA SER A 533 31.12 12.42 32.70
C SER A 533 30.12 12.80 31.61
N ASN A 534 30.57 12.80 30.34
CA ASN A 534 29.70 12.91 29.16
C ASN A 534 28.91 11.63 28.89
N THR A 535 27.63 11.76 28.53
CA THR A 535 26.82 10.67 27.95
C THR A 535 25.94 11.14 26.79
N ASN A 536 26.12 10.51 25.63
CA ASN A 536 25.19 10.37 24.50
C ASN A 536 24.59 11.65 23.87
N VAL A 537 25.21 12.08 22.76
CA VAL A 537 24.72 13.14 21.88
C VAL A 537 23.59 12.64 20.95
N PHE A 538 22.40 13.23 21.05
CA PHE A 538 21.40 13.21 19.98
C PHE A 538 21.46 14.52 19.18
N GLN A 539 22.28 14.54 18.12
CA GLN A 539 22.44 15.74 17.29
C GLN A 539 21.28 15.86 16.28
N GLY A 540 20.37 16.80 16.51
CA GLY A 540 19.17 16.99 15.70
C GLY A 540 19.48 17.36 14.25
N VAL A 541 18.85 16.65 13.30
CA VAL A 541 19.12 16.75 11.84
C VAL A 541 18.51 18.03 11.21
N PHE A 542 18.26 19.09 11.98
CA PHE A 542 17.57 20.29 11.52
C PHE A 542 18.48 21.27 10.76
N CYS A 543 19.79 21.24 11.01
CA CYS A 543 20.75 22.19 10.41
C CYS A 543 21.28 21.78 9.04
N ARG A 544 21.01 20.55 8.55
CA ARG A 544 21.67 20.01 7.34
C ARG A 544 20.95 20.38 6.03
N ASP A 545 19.64 20.61 6.08
CA ASP A 545 18.83 20.89 4.88
C ASP A 545 18.93 22.35 4.40
N LEU A 546 19.24 23.31 5.27
CA LEU A 546 19.45 24.72 4.87
C LEU A 546 20.65 24.89 3.93
N ALA A 547 21.72 24.10 4.13
CA ALA A 547 22.87 24.09 3.22
C ALA A 547 22.52 23.57 1.81
N VAL A 548 21.53 22.67 1.70
CA VAL A 548 21.05 22.14 0.42
C VAL A 548 20.27 23.20 -0.37
N VAL A 549 19.49 24.05 0.31
CA VAL A 549 18.79 25.17 -0.33
C VAL A 549 19.77 26.21 -0.87
N GLY A 550 20.83 26.53 -0.14
CA GLY A 550 21.91 27.41 -0.62
C GLY A 550 22.59 26.87 -1.90
N ASN A 551 22.94 25.59 -1.90
CA ASN A 551 23.58 24.97 -3.07
C ASN A 551 22.66 24.84 -4.29
N LEU A 552 21.34 24.65 -4.12
CA LEU A 552 20.41 24.63 -5.27
C LEU A 552 20.31 25.98 -5.98
N LEU A 553 20.38 27.10 -5.26
CA LEU A 553 20.32 28.44 -5.85
C LEU A 553 21.60 28.80 -6.63
N SER A 554 22.74 28.17 -6.32
CA SER A 554 24.01 28.40 -7.02
C SER A 554 24.07 27.82 -8.45
N GLN A 555 23.17 26.90 -8.81
CA GLN A 555 23.21 26.18 -10.09
C GLN A 555 22.28 26.74 -11.18
N VAL A 556 21.61 27.89 -10.95
CA VAL A 556 20.69 28.50 -11.94
C VAL A 556 21.01 29.98 -12.22
N GLY A 557 22.13 30.19 -12.92
CA GLY A 557 22.18 31.17 -14.02
C GLY A 557 22.19 32.68 -13.74
N PHE A 558 22.27 33.16 -12.50
CA PHE A 558 22.29 34.61 -12.19
C PHE A 558 23.62 35.10 -11.62
N ASN A 559 24.54 35.49 -12.54
CA ASN A 559 25.83 36.08 -12.20
C ASN A 559 25.72 37.56 -11.75
N ARG A 560 25.38 37.81 -10.48
CA ARG A 560 25.73 39.06 -9.77
C ARG A 560 26.04 38.78 -8.28
N PRO A 561 27.17 39.24 -7.74
CA PRO A 561 27.47 39.09 -6.32
C PRO A 561 26.64 40.05 -5.46
N LEU A 562 26.00 39.52 -4.42
CA LEU A 562 25.39 40.30 -3.35
C LEU A 562 26.33 40.32 -2.14
N PRO A 563 26.79 41.49 -1.65
CA PRO A 563 27.71 41.57 -0.53
C PRO A 563 26.98 41.37 0.80
N VAL A 564 27.01 40.15 1.32
CA VAL A 564 26.53 39.84 2.67
C VAL A 564 27.67 40.06 3.67
N LYS A 565 27.51 41.03 4.58
CA LYS A 565 28.43 41.20 5.71
C LYS A 565 28.28 40.03 6.70
N TYR A 566 29.41 39.44 7.11
CA TYR A 566 29.48 38.42 8.16
C TYR A 566 29.93 39.04 9.48
N GLU A 567 28.97 39.45 10.31
CA GLU A 567 29.15 39.88 11.70
C GLU A 567 27.98 39.29 12.51
N ALA A 568 28.14 38.52 13.58
CA ALA A 568 29.33 37.85 14.10
C ALA A 568 28.93 36.54 14.83
N LEU A 569 29.89 35.62 15.04
CA LEU A 569 29.72 34.40 15.84
C LEU A 569 30.43 34.55 17.19
N SER A 570 29.69 34.57 18.30
CA SER A 570 30.25 34.33 19.64
C SER A 570 29.13 34.05 20.66
N CYS A 571 29.29 32.95 21.40
CA CYS A 571 28.46 32.50 22.54
C CYS A 571 26.99 32.21 22.22
#